data_AF-A0A962V3Z9-F1
#
_entry.id   AF-A0A962V3Z9-F1
#
_cell.length_a   1.000
_cell.length_b   1.000
_cell.length_c   1.000
_cell.angle_alpha   90.00
_cell.angle_beta   90.00
_cell.angle_gamma   90.00
#
_symmetry.space_group_name_H-M   'P 1'
#
loop_
_entity.id
_entity.type
_entity.pdbx_description
1 polymer ?
#
loop_
_entity_poly.entity_id
_entity_poly.type
_entity_poly.pdbx_seq_one_letter_code
_entity_poly.pdbx_strand_id
1 'polypeptide(L)' 'MRLIIVSGLSGSGKTIALQTLEDLGYYCVDNLPLQLLKPFAETVLAH' A
#
# COMPACT_ATOMS: atom_id res chain seq x y z
N MET A 1 11.36 -8.82 1.09
CA MET A 1 9.99 -8.27 0.97
C MET A 1 9.85 -7.36 -0.24
N ARG A 2 8.61 -7.06 -0.63
CA ARG A 2 8.26 -6.17 -1.74
C ARG A 2 7.33 -5.07 -1.22
N LEU A 3 7.68 -3.81 -1.44
CA LEU A 3 6.82 -2.64 -1.23
C LEU A 3 6.22 -2.21 -2.57
N ILE A 4 4.91 -2.00 -2.62
CA ILE A 4 4.20 -1.53 -3.84
C ILE A 4 3.53 -0.20 -3.51
N ILE A 5 3.76 0.81 -4.37
CA ILE A 5 3.08 2.11 -4.28
C ILE A 5 2.05 2.19 -5.40
N VAL A 6 0.78 2.28 -5.03
CA VAL A 6 -0.33 2.47 -5.98
C VAL A 6 -0.61 3.97 -6.10
N SER A 7 -0.49 4.51 -7.31
CA SER A 7 -0.74 5.92 -7.62
C SER A 7 -1.55 6.07 -8.91
N GLY A 8 -2.08 7.27 -9.15
CA GLY A 8 -2.92 7.57 -10.31
C GLY A 8 -3.96 8.65 -10.00
N LEU A 9 -4.58 9.21 -11.06
CA LEU A 9 -5.63 10.22 -10.95
C LEU A 9 -6.89 9.68 -10.24
N SER A 10 -7.78 10.57 -9.82
CA SER A 10 -9.11 10.15 -9.32
C SER A 10 -9.86 9.38 -10.42
N GLY A 11 -10.49 8.26 -10.06
CA GLY A 11 -11.18 7.38 -11.02
C GLY A 11 -10.28 6.41 -11.82
N SER A 12 -8.96 6.44 -11.66
CA SER A 12 -8.03 5.55 -12.40
C SER A 12 -8.00 4.08 -11.93
N GLY A 13 -8.83 3.71 -10.95
CA GLY A 13 -8.93 2.32 -10.48
C GLY A 13 -7.99 1.94 -9.33
N LYS A 14 -7.39 2.91 -8.61
CA LYS A 14 -6.53 2.62 -7.43
C LYS A 14 -7.19 1.70 -6.39
N THR A 15 -8.48 1.89 -6.12
CA THR A 15 -9.24 1.04 -5.19
C THR A 15 -9.28 -0.41 -5.65
N ILE A 16 -9.55 -0.64 -6.94
CA ILE A 16 -9.57 -2.00 -7.53
C ILE A 16 -8.17 -2.63 -7.48
N ALA A 17 -7.12 -1.84 -7.73
CA ALA A 17 -5.75 -2.31 -7.63
C ALA A 17 -5.40 -2.75 -6.19
N LEU A 18 -5.79 -1.97 -5.18
CA LEU A 18 -5.59 -2.34 -3.77
C LEU A 18 -6.36 -3.61 -3.40
N GLN A 19 -7.64 -3.72 -3.77
CA GLN A 19 -8.44 -4.93 -3.53
C GLN A 19 -7.82 -6.18 -4.17
N THR A 20 -7.35 -6.05 -5.41
CA THR A 20 -6.67 -7.17 -6.10
C THR A 20 -5.37 -7.55 -5.39
N LEU A 21 -4.63 -6.58 -4.87
CA LEU A 21 -3.41 -6.86 -4.10
C LEU A 21 -3.74 -7.54 -2.76
N GLU A 22 -4.80 -7.14 -2.08
CA GLU A 22 -5.30 -7.81 -0.86
C GLU A 22 -5.67 -9.27 -1.15
N ASP A 23 -6.40 -9.55 -2.24
CA ASP A 23 -6.74 -10.91 -2.66
C ASP A 23 -5.50 -11.77 -2.97
N LEU A 24 -4.42 -11.14 -3.42
CA LEU A 24 -3.12 -11.78 -3.66
C LEU A 24 -2.26 -11.93 -2.39
N GLY A 25 -2.80 -11.54 -1.23
CA GLY A 25 -2.14 -11.69 0.08
C GLY A 25 -1.24 -10.53 0.47
N TYR A 26 -1.34 -9.36 -0.17
CA TYR A 26 -0.60 -8.17 0.25
C TYR A 26 -1.32 -7.45 1.38
N TYR A 27 -0.55 -6.93 2.34
CA TYR A 27 -1.06 -5.96 3.31
C TYR A 27 -1.11 -4.58 2.67
N CYS A 28 -2.33 -4.06 2.47
CA CYS A 28 -2.57 -2.79 1.81
C CYS A 28 -2.97 -1.71 2.82
N VAL A 29 -2.42 -0.51 2.67
CA VAL A 29 -2.81 0.67 3.46
C VAL A 29 -3.10 1.81 2.50
N ASP A 30 -4.35 2.27 2.51
CA ASP A 30 -4.76 3.45 1.75
C ASP A 30 -4.57 4.73 2.57
N ASN A 31 -4.31 5.84 1.88
CA ASN A 31 -4.20 7.18 2.46
C ASN A 31 -3.20 7.31 3.63
N LEU A 32 -2.10 6.54 3.63
CA LEU A 32 -1.03 6.66 4.62
C LEU A 32 -0.32 8.02 4.48
N PRO A 33 -0.24 8.84 5.54
CA PRO A 33 0.56 10.06 5.54
C PRO A 33 2.02 9.77 5.21
N LEU A 34 2.63 10.56 4.33
CA LEU A 34 3.99 10.32 3.82
C LEU A 34 5.04 10.24 4.94
N GLN A 35 4.87 11.02 6.01
CA GLN A 35 5.76 11.04 7.18
C GLN A 35 5.78 9.69 7.92
N LEU A 36 4.72 8.90 7.79
CA LEU A 36 4.60 7.59 8.43
C LEU A 36 5.10 6.44 7.55
N LEU A 37 5.38 6.66 6.26
CA LEU A 37 5.76 5.58 5.33
C LEU A 37 7.00 4.82 5.81
N LYS A 38 8.06 5.53 6.20
CA LYS A 38 9.31 4.93 6.68
C LYS A 38 9.12 4.14 7.98
N PRO A 39 8.60 4.73 9.08
CA PRO A 39 8.44 3.99 10.34
C PRO A 39 7.44 2.84 10.22
N PHE A 40 6.39 2.99 9.41
CA PHE A 40 5.44 1.91 9.13
C PHE A 40 6.12 0.75 8.39
N ALA A 41 6.88 1.04 7.33
CA ALA A 41 7.63 0.02 6.61
C ALA A 41 8.62 -0.69 7.55
N GLU A 42 9.40 0.03 8.34
CA GLU A 42 10.32 -0.57 9.32
C GLU A 42 9.59 -1.51 10.30
N THR A 43 8.41 -1.13 10.77
CA THR A 43 7.62 -1.94 11.72
C THR A 43 7.07 -3.22 11.06
N VAL A 44 6.48 -3.11 9.87
CA VAL A 44 5.86 -4.25 9.18
C VAL A 44 6.90 -5.18 8.57
N LEU A 45 8.07 -4.63 8.21
CA LEU A 45 9.15 -5.36 7.55
C LEU A 45 10.18 -5.98 8.53
N ALA A 46 10.19 -5.56 9.79
CA ALA A 46 11.03 -6.17 10.82
C ALA A 46 10.46 -7.49 11.38
N HIS A 47 9.24 -7.85 10.99
CA HIS A 47 8.57 -9.12 11.27
C HIS A 47 8.44 -9.96 10.01
#